data_AF-A0A3B8ME06-F1
#
_entry.id   AF-A0A3B8ME06-F1
#
_cell.length_a   1.000
_cell.length_b   1.000
_cell.length_c   1.000
_cell.angle_alpha   90.00
_cell.angle_beta   90.00
_cell.angle_gamma   90.00
#
_symmetry.space_group_name_H-M   'P 1'
#
loop_
_entity.id
_entity.type
_entity.pdbx_description
1 polymer ?
#
loop_
_entity_poly.entity_id
_entity_poly.type
_entity_poly.pdbx_seq_one_letter_code
_entity_poly.pdbx_strand_id
1 'polypeptide(L)'
;MKTRPIPYLLVLVIWTGACAPYAANTPAIRNSLSAGDYTGAYDAVQRAARGPSKLLVFLETGLIAHYDGQYAHSNVLLDQAERIADELFTRSLSRELAAFVTSDESRDYRGETYELVFIHYYRALNYWYLSLPEDALVECRKANLRLERYTSHDETEFTYKNDAFIHYLTALFYESELEYNDAYVSLRDAEMAYRRYASHFRISAPAELDEDLARVEAELGYAGPPALTALQSRSGNGELVVFTEIGFISRKIQEEVDHTDLQI
;
A
#
# COMPACT_ATOMS: atom_id res chain seq x y z
N MET A 1 -17.18 -23.80 72.66
CA MET A 1 -16.11 -23.15 71.86
C MET A 1 -16.47 -23.33 70.39
N LYS A 2 -16.74 -22.22 69.67
CA LYS A 2 -17.21 -22.21 68.28
C LYS A 2 -16.02 -22.32 67.31
N THR A 3 -16.16 -23.20 66.33
CA THR A 3 -15.27 -23.39 65.18
C THR A 3 -15.35 -22.20 64.22
N ARG A 4 -14.23 -21.84 63.58
CA ARG A 4 -14.22 -21.10 62.31
C ARG A 4 -13.14 -21.67 61.38
N PRO A 5 -13.48 -22.17 60.19
CA PRO A 5 -12.51 -22.61 59.19
C PRO A 5 -11.92 -21.41 58.45
N ILE A 6 -10.62 -21.46 58.19
CA ILE A 6 -9.86 -20.51 57.37
C ILE A 6 -10.26 -20.73 55.90
N PRO A 7 -10.74 -19.73 55.16
CA PRO A 7 -10.98 -19.89 53.74
C PRO A 7 -9.64 -19.75 53.01
N TYR A 8 -9.22 -20.80 52.30
CA TYR A 8 -8.13 -20.70 51.32
C TYR A 8 -8.61 -19.79 50.19
N LEU A 9 -8.01 -18.60 50.11
CA LEU A 9 -8.16 -17.67 49.00
C LEU A 9 -7.53 -18.30 47.76
N LEU A 10 -8.37 -18.83 46.87
CA LEU A 10 -8.00 -19.33 45.57
C LEU A 10 -7.61 -18.11 44.72
N VAL A 11 -6.31 -17.80 44.66
CA VAL A 11 -5.76 -16.78 43.76
C VAL A 11 -5.92 -17.33 42.34
N LEU A 12 -7.02 -16.94 41.70
CA LEU A 12 -7.21 -17.10 40.27
C LEU A 12 -6.20 -16.17 39.60
N VAL A 13 -5.06 -16.71 39.18
CA VAL A 13 -4.12 -16.02 38.29
C VAL A 13 -4.84 -15.86 36.97
N ILE A 14 -5.50 -14.72 36.78
CA ILE A 14 -6.09 -14.32 35.51
C ILE A 14 -4.89 -14.02 34.61
N TRP A 15 -4.63 -14.94 33.67
CA TRP A 15 -3.70 -14.72 32.58
C TRP A 15 -4.30 -13.67 31.63
N THR A 16 -4.20 -12.39 31.96
CA THR A 16 -4.45 -11.29 31.01
C THR A 16 -3.21 -11.12 30.12
N GLY A 17 -2.98 -12.08 29.23
CA GLY A 17 -1.86 -12.08 28.29
C GLY A 17 -2.26 -12.21 26.82
N ALA A 18 -3.56 -12.15 26.52
CA ALA A 18 -4.07 -12.44 25.18
C ALA A 18 -4.84 -11.24 24.61
N CYS A 19 -4.10 -10.17 24.29
CA CYS A 19 -4.40 -9.20 23.24
C CYS A 19 -3.27 -8.17 23.24
N ALA A 20 -2.11 -8.57 22.73
CA ALA A 20 -1.18 -7.58 22.18
C ALA A 20 -1.59 -7.43 20.70
N PRO A 21 -2.32 -6.36 20.33
CA PRO A 21 -2.73 -6.15 18.95
C PRO A 21 -1.49 -6.05 18.06
N TYR A 22 -1.63 -6.33 16.77
CA TYR A 22 -0.59 -6.21 15.74
C TYR A 22 0.34 -4.99 15.94
N ALA A 23 -0.22 -3.85 16.36
CA ALA A 23 0.48 -2.61 16.71
C ALA A 23 1.62 -2.76 17.75
N ALA A 24 1.51 -3.69 18.70
CA ALA A 24 2.53 -3.98 19.72
C ALA A 24 3.75 -4.72 19.14
N ASN A 25 3.57 -5.45 18.03
CA ASN A 25 4.65 -6.21 17.36
C ASN A 25 5.26 -5.46 16.16
N THR A 26 4.60 -4.42 15.64
CA THR A 26 5.11 -3.57 14.56
C THR A 26 6.54 -3.04 14.79
N PRO A 27 6.94 -2.62 16.01
CA PRO A 27 8.34 -2.21 16.26
C PRO A 27 9.34 -3.35 16.03
N ALA A 28 9.00 -4.58 16.45
CA ALA A 28 9.89 -5.73 16.27
C ALA A 28 10.05 -6.09 14.78
N ILE A 29 8.96 -6.06 14.01
CA ILE A 29 8.98 -6.28 12.56
C ILE A 29 9.89 -5.23 11.87
N ARG A 30 9.66 -3.94 12.16
CA ARG A 30 10.42 -2.83 11.55
C ARG A 30 11.90 -2.82 11.94
N ASN A 31 12.22 -3.10 13.20
CA ASN A 31 13.61 -3.17 13.65
C ASN A 31 14.35 -4.30 12.97
N SER A 32 13.69 -5.46 12.79
CA SER A 32 14.27 -6.61 12.09
C SER A 32 14.47 -6.29 10.60
N LEU A 33 13.47 -5.70 9.93
CA LEU A 33 13.60 -5.23 8.54
C LEU A 33 14.72 -4.21 8.36
N SER A 34 14.80 -3.20 9.23
CA SER A 34 15.86 -2.18 9.20
C SER A 34 17.27 -2.77 9.39
N ALA A 35 17.36 -3.91 10.08
CA ALA A 35 18.61 -4.62 10.33
C ALA A 35 18.94 -5.68 9.26
N GLY A 36 18.07 -5.88 8.26
CA GLY A 36 18.19 -6.98 7.30
C GLY A 36 17.91 -8.38 7.89
N ASP A 37 17.30 -8.44 9.08
CA ASP A 37 16.89 -9.69 9.73
C ASP A 37 15.49 -10.11 9.25
N TYR A 38 15.41 -10.65 8.03
CA TYR A 38 14.15 -11.06 7.43
C TYR A 38 13.51 -12.26 8.13
N THR A 39 14.33 -13.17 8.68
CA THR A 39 13.83 -14.31 9.46
C THR A 39 13.20 -13.83 10.77
N GLY A 40 13.86 -12.93 11.49
CA GLY A 40 13.32 -12.31 12.70
C GLY A 40 12.05 -11.50 12.43
N ALA A 41 11.99 -10.80 11.30
CA ALA A 41 10.78 -10.10 10.86
C ALA A 41 9.63 -11.07 10.60
N TYR A 42 9.87 -12.16 9.87
CA TYR A 42 8.88 -13.20 9.60
C TYR A 42 8.36 -13.82 10.90
N ASP A 43 9.26 -14.22 11.80
CA ASP A 43 8.87 -14.78 13.10
C ASP A 43 8.08 -13.79 13.96
N ALA A 44 8.39 -12.49 13.88
CA ALA A 44 7.65 -11.45 14.57
C ALA A 44 6.21 -11.33 14.02
N VAL A 45 6.02 -11.41 12.70
CA VAL A 45 4.68 -11.48 12.08
C VAL A 45 3.92 -12.73 12.55
N GLN A 46 4.56 -13.89 12.54
CA GLN A 46 3.93 -15.15 12.96
C GLN A 46 3.56 -15.17 14.45
N ARG A 47 4.35 -14.53 15.32
CA ARG A 47 3.99 -14.33 16.73
C ARG A 47 2.83 -13.35 16.87
N ALA A 48 2.83 -12.28 16.08
CA ALA A 48 1.74 -11.31 16.04
C ALA A 48 0.44 -11.94 15.52
N ALA A 49 0.53 -13.00 14.69
CA ALA A 49 -0.56 -13.72 14.02
C ALA A 49 -1.67 -14.30 14.92
N ARG A 50 -1.52 -14.23 16.26
CA ARG A 50 -2.58 -14.62 17.20
C ARG A 50 -3.77 -13.64 17.25
N GLY A 51 -3.70 -12.51 16.53
CA GLY A 51 -4.76 -11.51 16.40
C GLY A 51 -4.84 -10.57 15.15
N PRO A 52 -4.08 -10.71 14.03
CA PRO A 52 -4.29 -9.95 12.80
C PRO A 52 -5.17 -10.73 11.80
N SER A 53 -5.82 -10.03 10.86
CA SER A 53 -6.53 -10.74 9.78
C SER A 53 -5.53 -11.46 8.88
N LYS A 54 -5.97 -12.56 8.25
CA LYS A 54 -5.15 -13.31 7.28
C LYS A 54 -4.57 -12.42 6.19
N LEU A 55 -5.32 -11.40 5.77
CA LEU A 55 -4.86 -10.40 4.80
C LEU A 55 -3.57 -9.72 5.27
N LEU A 56 -3.57 -9.22 6.50
CA LEU A 56 -2.41 -8.50 7.04
C LEU A 56 -1.17 -9.39 7.14
N VAL A 57 -1.33 -10.67 7.48
CA VAL A 57 -0.21 -11.63 7.49
C VAL A 57 0.40 -11.79 6.09
N PHE A 58 -0.43 -11.93 5.05
CA PHE A 58 0.06 -12.08 3.67
C PHE A 58 0.70 -10.80 3.13
N LEU A 59 0.15 -9.62 3.47
CA LEU A 59 0.77 -8.34 3.12
C LEU A 59 2.17 -8.22 3.72
N GLU A 60 2.31 -8.45 5.03
CA GLU A 60 3.58 -8.32 5.74
C GLU A 60 4.61 -9.36 5.29
N THR A 61 4.20 -10.63 5.20
CA THR A 61 5.13 -11.69 4.76
C THR A 61 5.51 -11.56 3.30
N GLY A 62 4.61 -11.08 2.44
CA GLY A 62 4.92 -10.75 1.05
C GLY A 62 5.94 -9.63 0.93
N LEU A 63 5.82 -8.58 1.75
CA LEU A 63 6.78 -7.48 1.80
C LEU A 63 8.14 -7.91 2.36
N ILE A 64 8.15 -8.71 3.44
CA ILE A 64 9.40 -9.27 3.97
C ILE A 64 10.12 -10.11 2.91
N ALA A 65 9.39 -10.96 2.18
CA ALA A 65 9.96 -11.76 1.10
C ALA A 65 10.48 -10.90 -0.07
N HIS A 66 9.84 -9.76 -0.37
CA HIS A 66 10.34 -8.79 -1.36
C HIS A 66 11.70 -8.24 -0.92
N TYR A 67 11.79 -7.75 0.32
CA TYR A 67 13.05 -7.19 0.84
C TYR A 67 14.17 -8.23 1.01
N ASP A 68 13.82 -9.50 1.24
CA ASP A 68 14.76 -10.63 1.27
C ASP A 68 15.18 -11.11 -0.13
N GLY A 69 14.75 -10.42 -1.20
CA GLY A 69 15.07 -10.78 -2.59
C GLY A 69 14.37 -12.06 -3.09
N GLN A 70 13.42 -12.60 -2.31
CA GLN A 70 12.63 -13.77 -2.69
C GLN A 70 11.42 -13.37 -3.54
N TYR A 71 11.65 -12.68 -4.65
CA TYR A 71 10.61 -12.04 -5.47
C TYR A 71 9.50 -12.99 -5.93
N ALA A 72 9.85 -14.20 -6.35
CA ALA A 72 8.86 -15.20 -6.76
C ALA A 72 7.96 -15.65 -5.59
N HIS A 73 8.53 -15.80 -4.39
CA HIS A 73 7.78 -16.15 -3.19
C HIS A 73 6.91 -14.97 -2.71
N SER A 74 7.46 -13.76 -2.76
CA SER A 74 6.70 -12.52 -2.51
C SER A 74 5.47 -12.43 -3.41
N ASN A 75 5.61 -12.70 -4.72
CA ASN A 75 4.49 -12.71 -5.65
C ASN A 75 3.39 -13.71 -5.26
N VAL A 76 3.75 -14.90 -4.78
CA VAL A 76 2.76 -15.89 -4.30
C VAL A 76 2.02 -15.37 -3.07
N LEU A 77 2.72 -14.78 -2.10
CA LEU A 77 2.12 -14.25 -0.87
C LEU A 77 1.21 -13.05 -1.16
N LEU A 78 1.66 -12.14 -2.01
CA LEU A 78 0.91 -10.95 -2.41
C LEU A 78 -0.31 -11.30 -3.29
N ASP A 79 -0.25 -12.36 -4.10
CA ASP A 79 -1.43 -12.89 -4.80
C ASP A 79 -2.48 -13.43 -3.83
N GLN A 80 -2.07 -14.10 -2.75
CA GLN A 80 -3.00 -14.52 -1.70
C GLN A 80 -3.61 -13.30 -0.97
N ALA A 81 -2.81 -12.26 -0.71
CA ALA A 81 -3.32 -11.02 -0.15
C ALA A 81 -4.38 -10.37 -1.05
N GLU A 82 -4.13 -10.26 -2.36
CA GLU A 82 -5.07 -9.73 -3.35
C GLU A 82 -6.41 -10.47 -3.30
N ARG A 83 -6.37 -11.82 -3.36
CA ARG A 83 -7.57 -12.66 -3.33
C ARG A 83 -8.39 -12.47 -2.06
N ILE A 84 -7.74 -12.41 -0.90
CA ILE A 84 -8.43 -12.21 0.38
C ILE A 84 -9.03 -10.80 0.44
N ALA A 85 -8.32 -9.79 -0.03
CA ALA A 85 -8.82 -8.42 -0.07
C ALA A 85 -10.08 -8.31 -0.95
N ASP A 86 -10.08 -8.94 -2.12
CA ASP A 86 -11.22 -8.95 -3.02
C ASP A 86 -12.41 -9.71 -2.42
N GLU A 87 -12.17 -10.85 -1.76
CA GLU A 87 -13.22 -11.57 -1.03
C GLU A 87 -13.84 -10.71 0.09
N LEU A 88 -13.01 -10.03 0.87
CA LEU A 88 -13.46 -9.14 1.94
C LEU A 88 -14.24 -7.94 1.39
N PHE A 89 -13.86 -7.42 0.22
CA PHE A 89 -14.59 -6.36 -0.48
C PHE A 89 -15.97 -6.85 -0.96
N THR A 90 -16.05 -8.00 -1.63
CA THR A 90 -17.34 -8.58 -2.08
C THR A 90 -18.27 -8.88 -0.90
N ARG A 91 -17.73 -9.43 0.20
CA ARG A 91 -18.49 -9.66 1.43
C ARG A 91 -18.97 -8.35 2.06
N SER A 92 -18.17 -7.28 2.02
CA SER A 92 -18.60 -5.96 2.49
C SER A 92 -19.84 -5.49 1.76
N LEU A 93 -19.79 -5.47 0.42
CA LEU A 93 -20.89 -5.00 -0.40
C LEU A 93 -22.15 -5.84 -0.19
N SER A 94 -21.98 -7.17 -0.07
CA SER A 94 -23.08 -8.10 0.24
C SER A 94 -23.64 -7.87 1.65
N ARG A 95 -22.78 -7.61 2.65
CA ARG A 95 -23.18 -7.33 4.03
C ARG A 95 -23.82 -5.97 4.18
N GLU A 96 -23.42 -4.96 3.43
CA GLU A 96 -24.09 -3.65 3.44
C GLU A 96 -25.54 -3.78 2.94
N LEU A 97 -25.76 -4.57 1.89
CA LEU A 97 -27.11 -4.93 1.42
C LEU A 97 -27.88 -5.77 2.44
N ALA A 98 -27.22 -6.68 3.14
CA ALA A 98 -27.84 -7.53 4.18
C ALA A 98 -27.98 -6.83 5.55
N ALA A 99 -27.22 -5.76 5.82
CA ALA A 99 -27.26 -4.98 7.07
C ALA A 99 -28.51 -4.11 7.16
N PHE A 100 -29.17 -3.84 6.02
CA PHE A 100 -30.56 -3.39 5.99
C PHE A 100 -31.55 -4.41 6.59
N VAL A 101 -31.13 -5.67 6.79
CA VAL A 101 -31.97 -6.77 7.29
C VAL A 101 -31.46 -7.33 8.64
N THR A 102 -30.15 -7.28 8.94
CA THR A 102 -29.59 -7.83 10.19
C THR A 102 -28.37 -7.05 10.71
N SER A 103 -28.30 -6.80 12.03
CA SER A 103 -27.14 -6.17 12.70
C SER A 103 -26.17 -7.25 13.19
N ASP A 104 -25.01 -7.40 12.54
CA ASP A 104 -23.91 -8.23 13.07
C ASP A 104 -22.54 -7.65 12.69
N GLU A 105 -21.77 -7.23 13.69
CA GLU A 105 -20.54 -6.46 13.54
C GLU A 105 -19.33 -7.19 14.15
N SER A 106 -18.74 -8.10 13.37
CA SER A 106 -17.33 -8.47 13.50
C SER A 106 -16.60 -8.02 12.23
N ARG A 107 -15.74 -7.01 12.36
CA ARG A 107 -15.00 -6.42 11.23
C ARG A 107 -13.59 -7.00 11.21
N ASP A 108 -13.36 -8.01 10.37
CA ASP A 108 -12.02 -8.43 9.96
C ASP A 108 -11.28 -7.24 9.31
N TYR A 109 -9.96 -7.13 9.52
CA TYR A 109 -9.14 -6.12 8.84
C TYR A 109 -9.16 -6.32 7.32
N ARG A 110 -9.54 -5.27 6.59
CA ARG A 110 -9.83 -5.30 5.13
C ARG A 110 -8.75 -4.68 4.25
N GLY A 111 -7.69 -4.16 4.86
CA GLY A 111 -6.70 -3.34 4.18
C GLY A 111 -7.22 -1.92 3.92
N GLU A 112 -6.34 -0.95 4.07
CA GLU A 112 -6.60 0.40 3.60
C GLU A 112 -6.39 0.46 2.09
N THR A 113 -7.09 1.39 1.44
CA THR A 113 -7.08 1.60 0.00
C THR A 113 -5.67 1.61 -0.62
N TYR A 114 -4.75 2.35 0.00
CA TYR A 114 -3.37 2.50 -0.47
C TYR A 114 -2.55 1.22 -0.33
N GLU A 115 -2.77 0.42 0.72
CA GLU A 115 -2.07 -0.86 0.93
C GLU A 115 -2.40 -1.87 -0.15
N LEU A 116 -3.67 -1.87 -0.61
CA LEU A 116 -4.12 -2.77 -1.65
C LEU A 116 -3.59 -2.38 -3.02
N VAL A 117 -3.32 -1.09 -3.27
CA VAL A 117 -2.58 -0.64 -4.45
C VAL A 117 -1.11 -1.08 -4.36
N PHE A 118 -0.53 -1.04 -3.16
CA PHE A 118 0.87 -1.42 -2.95
C PHE A 118 1.14 -2.92 -3.16
N ILE A 119 0.13 -3.79 -3.09
CA ILE A 119 0.24 -5.17 -3.56
C ILE A 119 0.80 -5.21 -4.99
N HIS A 120 0.20 -4.40 -5.89
CA HIS A 120 0.57 -4.36 -7.29
C HIS A 120 1.90 -3.64 -7.52
N TYR A 121 2.18 -2.59 -6.74
CA TYR A 121 3.49 -1.93 -6.72
C TYR A 121 4.64 -2.92 -6.50
N TYR A 122 4.60 -3.69 -5.41
CA TYR A 122 5.67 -4.63 -5.10
C TYR A 122 5.72 -5.80 -6.07
N ARG A 123 4.57 -6.28 -6.58
CA ARG A 123 4.55 -7.33 -7.61
C ARG A 123 5.14 -6.87 -8.93
N ALA A 124 4.86 -5.63 -9.36
CA ALA A 124 5.49 -5.07 -10.56
C ALA A 124 7.01 -5.02 -10.42
N LEU A 125 7.53 -4.54 -9.28
CA LEU A 125 8.96 -4.55 -8.98
C LEU A 125 9.53 -5.98 -8.94
N ASN A 126 8.83 -6.92 -8.29
CA ASN A 126 9.25 -8.32 -8.24
C ASN A 126 9.38 -8.92 -9.65
N TYR A 127 8.39 -8.72 -10.51
CA TYR A 127 8.42 -9.21 -11.88
C TYR A 127 9.54 -8.54 -12.68
N TRP A 128 9.77 -7.25 -12.48
CA TRP A 128 10.90 -6.54 -13.07
C TRP A 128 12.24 -7.16 -12.66
N TYR A 129 12.47 -7.40 -11.36
CA TYR A 129 13.69 -8.05 -10.87
C TYR A 129 13.85 -9.50 -11.35
N LEU A 130 12.74 -10.16 -11.69
CA LEU A 130 12.72 -11.49 -12.29
C LEU A 130 12.90 -11.48 -13.81
N SER A 131 13.09 -10.30 -14.44
CA SER A 131 13.17 -10.12 -15.89
C SER A 131 11.89 -10.60 -16.62
N LEU A 132 10.73 -10.29 -16.05
CA LEU A 132 9.40 -10.59 -16.58
C LEU A 132 8.60 -9.28 -16.78
N PRO A 133 8.98 -8.42 -17.75
CA PRO A 133 8.41 -7.09 -17.87
C PRO A 133 6.91 -7.08 -18.20
N GLU A 134 6.41 -8.02 -18.99
CA GLU A 134 5.00 -8.12 -19.35
C GLU A 134 4.12 -8.42 -18.14
N ASP A 135 4.59 -9.27 -17.22
CA ASP A 135 3.92 -9.53 -15.95
C ASP A 135 3.94 -8.28 -15.05
N ALA A 136 5.03 -7.48 -15.10
CA ALA A 136 5.08 -6.20 -14.39
C ALA A 136 4.00 -5.23 -14.92
N LEU A 137 3.83 -5.13 -16.25
CA LEU A 137 2.81 -4.27 -16.86
C LEU A 137 1.38 -4.71 -16.51
N VAL A 138 1.12 -6.02 -16.34
CA VAL A 138 -0.16 -6.51 -15.83
C VAL A 138 -0.45 -5.95 -14.45
N GLU A 139 0.54 -5.96 -13.56
CA GLU A 139 0.39 -5.40 -12.21
C GLU A 139 0.28 -3.87 -12.24
N CYS A 140 0.98 -3.17 -13.12
CA CYS A 140 0.78 -1.73 -13.36
C CYS A 140 -0.67 -1.42 -13.73
N ARG A 141 -1.28 -2.21 -14.63
CA ARG A 141 -2.67 -2.01 -15.05
C ARG A 141 -3.65 -2.26 -13.91
N LYS A 142 -3.41 -3.30 -13.10
CA LYS A 142 -4.20 -3.56 -11.89
C LYS A 142 -4.09 -2.43 -10.87
N ALA A 143 -2.89 -1.87 -10.65
CA ALA A 143 -2.70 -0.72 -9.77
C ALA A 143 -3.54 0.48 -10.22
N ASN A 144 -3.45 0.84 -11.50
CA ASN A 144 -4.20 1.98 -12.06
C ASN A 144 -5.73 1.76 -11.98
N LEU A 145 -6.22 0.57 -12.35
CA LEU A 145 -7.66 0.23 -12.24
C LEU A 145 -8.17 0.30 -10.79
N ARG A 146 -7.31 -0.05 -9.83
CA ARG A 146 -7.65 -0.01 -8.41
C ARG A 146 -7.73 1.45 -7.93
N LEU A 147 -6.78 2.31 -8.30
CA LEU A 147 -6.83 3.76 -8.05
C LEU A 147 -8.08 4.43 -8.66
N GLU A 148 -8.44 4.08 -9.89
CA GLU A 148 -9.65 4.59 -10.57
C GLU A 148 -10.93 4.23 -9.80
N ARG A 149 -11.03 2.97 -9.33
CA ARG A 149 -12.17 2.51 -8.51
C ARG A 149 -12.31 3.32 -7.23
N TYR A 150 -11.21 3.74 -6.62
CA TYR A 150 -11.23 4.51 -5.38
C TYR A 150 -11.54 5.99 -5.58
N THR A 151 -11.19 6.54 -6.75
CA THR A 151 -11.46 7.93 -7.10
C THR A 151 -12.92 8.15 -7.52
N SER A 152 -13.56 7.14 -8.11
CA SER A 152 -14.96 7.20 -8.58
C SER A 152 -16.03 7.12 -7.48
N HIS A 153 -15.69 6.69 -6.27
CA HIS A 153 -16.66 6.48 -5.18
C HIS A 153 -16.67 7.61 -4.13
N ASP A 154 -15.86 8.66 -4.29
CA ASP A 154 -15.69 9.67 -3.25
C ASP A 154 -15.28 11.03 -3.84
N GLU A 155 -16.23 11.77 -4.41
CA GLU A 155 -16.00 13.12 -4.94
C GLU A 155 -15.77 14.17 -3.84
N THR A 156 -16.03 13.83 -2.58
CA THR A 156 -16.14 14.80 -1.46
C THR A 156 -15.00 14.77 -0.45
N GLU A 157 -14.15 13.74 -0.45
CA GLU A 157 -13.08 13.61 0.54
C GLU A 157 -11.70 13.59 -0.13
N PHE A 158 -10.91 14.66 0.07
CA PHE A 158 -9.53 14.83 -0.42
C PHE A 158 -8.59 13.79 0.18
N THR A 159 -8.71 12.55 -0.26
CA THR A 159 -7.96 11.43 0.30
C THR A 159 -6.80 11.07 -0.62
N TYR A 160 -5.74 10.50 -0.05
CA TYR A 160 -4.60 9.85 -0.69
C TYR A 160 -4.99 8.66 -1.62
N LYS A 161 -6.26 8.58 -2.07
CA LYS A 161 -6.85 7.50 -2.89
C LYS A 161 -6.38 7.53 -4.34
N ASN A 162 -5.94 8.69 -4.83
CA ASN A 162 -5.31 8.84 -6.14
C ASN A 162 -3.80 9.09 -5.93
N ASP A 163 -3.01 8.02 -5.96
CA ASP A 163 -1.57 8.08 -5.65
C ASP A 163 -0.78 8.59 -6.85
N ALA A 164 -0.25 9.81 -6.72
CA ALA A 164 0.51 10.48 -7.79
C ALA A 164 1.81 9.75 -8.14
N PHE A 165 2.46 9.15 -7.13
CA PHE A 165 3.68 8.40 -7.32
C PHE A 165 3.41 7.08 -8.04
N ILE A 166 2.33 6.37 -7.69
CA ILE A 166 1.99 5.12 -8.38
C ILE A 166 1.70 5.37 -9.86
N HIS A 167 0.96 6.42 -10.22
CA HIS A 167 0.74 6.77 -11.63
C HIS A 167 2.04 7.09 -12.37
N TYR A 168 2.95 7.82 -11.73
CA TYR A 168 4.24 8.14 -12.36
C TYR A 168 5.12 6.89 -12.51
N LEU A 169 5.14 6.02 -11.52
CA LEU A 169 5.87 4.76 -11.59
C LEU A 169 5.33 3.86 -12.69
N THR A 170 4.01 3.65 -12.77
CA THR A 170 3.42 2.79 -13.80
C THR A 170 3.67 3.35 -15.20
N ALA A 171 3.63 4.68 -15.36
CA ALA A 171 4.06 5.34 -16.59
C ALA A 171 5.49 4.95 -17.01
N LEU A 172 6.45 4.98 -16.08
CA LEU A 172 7.84 4.64 -16.38
C LEU A 172 8.00 3.17 -16.78
N PHE A 173 7.24 2.25 -16.16
CA PHE A 173 7.18 0.86 -16.59
C PHE A 173 6.62 0.72 -18.01
N TYR A 174 5.48 1.35 -18.30
CA TYR A 174 4.89 1.29 -19.65
C TYR A 174 5.83 1.87 -20.70
N GLU A 175 6.45 3.01 -20.41
CA GLU A 175 7.39 3.66 -21.32
C GLU A 175 8.62 2.78 -21.59
N SER A 176 9.15 2.11 -20.57
CA SER A 176 10.31 1.21 -20.71
C SER A 176 10.07 0.04 -21.66
N GLU A 177 8.80 -0.36 -21.82
CA GLU A 177 8.35 -1.42 -22.72
C GLU A 177 7.64 -0.90 -23.98
N LEU A 178 7.79 0.41 -24.29
CA LEU A 178 7.24 1.08 -25.47
C LEU A 178 5.70 1.11 -25.55
N GLU A 179 5.01 0.88 -24.44
CA GLU A 179 3.55 1.00 -24.31
C GLU A 179 3.13 2.47 -24.14
N TYR A 180 3.49 3.31 -25.14
CA TYR A 180 3.39 4.77 -25.06
C TYR A 180 1.98 5.30 -24.78
N ASN A 181 0.94 4.63 -25.24
CA ASN A 181 -0.44 5.05 -24.96
C ASN A 181 -0.77 4.90 -23.46
N ASP A 182 -0.42 3.76 -22.85
CA ASP A 182 -0.63 3.53 -21.42
C ASP A 182 0.29 4.43 -20.58
N ALA A 183 1.53 4.65 -21.03
CA ALA A 183 2.46 5.60 -20.43
C ALA A 183 1.89 7.02 -20.43
N TYR A 184 1.36 7.49 -21.56
CA TYR A 184 0.75 8.81 -21.71
C TYR A 184 -0.41 9.02 -20.74
N VAL A 185 -1.33 8.06 -20.67
CA VAL A 185 -2.48 8.12 -19.74
C VAL A 185 -1.97 8.21 -18.31
N SER A 186 -1.03 7.36 -17.92
CA SER A 186 -0.49 7.32 -16.56
C SER A 186 0.30 8.60 -16.20
N LEU A 187 1.06 9.18 -17.15
CA LEU A 187 1.77 10.46 -16.95
C LEU A 187 0.79 11.62 -16.75
N ARG A 188 -0.32 11.65 -17.50
CA ARG A 188 -1.38 12.66 -17.33
C ARG A 188 -2.08 12.52 -15.98
N ASP A 189 -2.35 11.30 -15.55
CA ASP A 189 -2.94 11.04 -14.24
C ASP A 189 -1.99 11.43 -13.11
N ALA A 190 -0.68 11.16 -13.27
CA ALA A 190 0.36 11.59 -12.36
C ALA A 190 0.46 13.12 -12.28
N GLU A 191 0.51 13.81 -13.42
CA GLU A 191 0.51 15.28 -13.50
C GLU A 191 -0.68 15.87 -12.74
N MET A 192 -1.89 15.36 -13.01
CA MET A 192 -3.11 15.82 -12.37
C MET A 192 -3.15 15.50 -10.87
N ALA A 193 -2.60 14.36 -10.45
CA ALA A 193 -2.51 13.97 -9.05
C ALA A 193 -1.49 14.84 -8.29
N TYR A 194 -0.30 15.08 -8.86
CA TYR A 194 0.71 15.94 -8.23
C TYR A 194 0.27 17.40 -8.12
N ARG A 195 -0.46 17.94 -9.11
CA ARG A 195 -1.07 19.28 -8.98
C ARG A 195 -2.01 19.38 -7.78
N ARG A 196 -2.76 18.32 -7.50
CA ARG A 196 -3.62 18.22 -6.31
C ARG A 196 -2.79 18.04 -5.02
N TYR A 197 -1.71 17.29 -5.07
CA TYR A 197 -0.82 17.12 -3.91
C TYR A 197 -0.10 18.42 -3.54
N ALA A 198 0.32 19.22 -4.53
CA ALA A 198 0.95 20.51 -4.28
C ALA A 198 0.02 21.46 -3.51
N SER A 199 -1.28 21.47 -3.84
CA SER A 199 -2.26 22.34 -3.17
C SER A 199 -2.64 21.88 -1.76
N HIS A 200 -2.63 20.56 -1.47
CA HIS A 200 -3.10 20.02 -0.18
C HIS A 200 -1.98 19.56 0.76
N PHE A 201 -0.93 18.94 0.21
CA PHE A 201 0.15 18.31 0.97
C PHE A 201 1.50 19.01 0.81
N ARG A 202 1.59 20.02 -0.06
CA ARG A 202 2.85 20.71 -0.42
C ARG A 202 3.91 19.77 -0.98
N ILE A 203 3.47 18.69 -1.64
CA ILE A 203 4.33 17.75 -2.35
C ILE A 203 4.28 18.12 -3.84
N SER A 204 5.43 18.46 -4.41
CA SER A 204 5.57 18.79 -5.83
C SER A 204 5.80 17.54 -6.67
N ALA A 205 5.49 17.63 -7.97
CA ALA A 205 5.88 16.62 -8.94
C ALA A 205 7.42 16.48 -9.01
N PRO A 206 7.94 15.29 -9.37
CA PRO A 206 9.31 15.12 -9.83
C PRO A 206 9.62 16.11 -10.97
N ALA A 207 10.85 16.62 -11.02
CA ALA A 207 11.22 17.63 -12.01
C ALA A 207 11.18 17.08 -13.44
N GLU A 208 11.36 15.78 -13.58
CA GLU A 208 11.42 15.02 -14.82
C GLU A 208 10.04 14.73 -15.41
N LEU A 209 8.96 14.83 -14.63
CA LEU A 209 7.61 14.43 -15.05
C LEU A 209 7.13 15.17 -16.30
N ASP A 210 7.42 16.48 -16.40
CA ASP A 210 7.06 17.28 -17.58
C ASP A 210 7.90 16.90 -18.81
N GLU A 211 9.17 16.50 -18.61
CA GLU A 211 10.05 16.03 -19.69
C GLU A 211 9.63 14.65 -20.20
N ASP A 212 9.26 13.75 -19.30
CA ASP A 212 8.77 12.41 -19.63
C ASP A 212 7.45 12.47 -20.39
N LEU A 213 6.53 13.32 -19.94
CA LEU A 213 5.27 13.56 -20.65
C LEU A 213 5.49 14.15 -22.04
N ALA A 214 6.36 15.15 -22.19
CA ALA A 214 6.68 15.73 -23.48
C ALA A 214 7.34 14.72 -24.43
N ARG A 215 8.17 13.81 -23.90
CA ARG A 215 8.80 12.73 -24.66
C ARG A 215 7.77 11.73 -25.18
N VAL A 216 6.87 11.24 -24.32
CA VAL A 216 5.80 10.32 -24.74
C VAL A 216 4.82 10.99 -25.71
N GLU A 217 4.50 12.28 -25.53
CA GLU A 217 3.69 13.04 -26.47
C GLU A 217 4.34 13.16 -27.85
N ALA A 218 5.66 13.29 -27.91
CA ALA A 218 6.40 13.33 -29.17
C ALA A 218 6.31 11.98 -29.90
N GLU A 219 6.50 10.86 -29.20
CA GLU A 219 6.39 9.50 -29.76
C GLU A 219 4.97 9.20 -30.29
N LEU A 220 3.93 9.70 -29.60
CA LEU A 220 2.54 9.55 -30.03
C LEU A 220 2.10 10.55 -31.11
N GLY A 221 2.92 11.55 -31.42
CA GLY A 221 2.56 12.64 -32.33
C GLY A 221 1.52 13.61 -31.76
N TYR A 222 1.39 13.69 -30.43
CA TYR A 222 0.51 14.62 -29.71
C TYR A 222 1.16 15.99 -29.43
N ALA A 223 2.46 16.12 -29.65
CA ALA A 223 3.20 17.34 -29.37
C ALA A 223 2.56 18.59 -30.01
N GLY A 224 2.16 19.54 -29.16
CA GLY A 224 1.88 20.92 -29.58
C GLY A 224 3.16 21.66 -30.00
N PRO A 225 3.09 22.92 -30.45
CA PRO A 225 4.31 23.70 -30.69
C PRO A 225 5.16 23.71 -29.41
N PRO A 226 6.48 23.42 -29.49
CA PRO A 226 7.28 23.14 -28.32
C PRO A 226 7.24 24.31 -27.34
N ALA A 227 6.91 24.03 -26.08
CA ALA A 227 7.25 24.96 -25.01
C ALA A 227 8.78 25.15 -25.07
N LEU A 228 9.21 26.39 -25.29
CA LEU A 228 10.55 26.80 -25.76
C LEU A 228 11.74 26.37 -24.87
N THR A 229 11.53 25.58 -23.82
CA THR A 229 12.47 25.44 -22.70
C THR A 229 12.92 24.00 -22.39
N ALA A 230 12.32 22.94 -22.94
CA ALA A 230 12.52 21.58 -22.39
C ALA A 230 13.02 20.51 -23.37
N LEU A 231 13.74 20.87 -24.44
CA LEU A 231 14.52 19.91 -25.21
C LEU A 231 16.01 20.16 -25.01
N GLN A 232 16.47 20.13 -23.76
CA GLN A 232 17.84 19.68 -23.55
C GLN A 232 17.83 18.19 -23.87
N SER A 233 18.29 17.84 -25.08
CA SER A 233 18.44 16.44 -25.45
C SER A 233 19.29 15.76 -24.38
N ARG A 234 18.71 14.82 -23.63
CA ARG A 234 19.49 13.94 -22.77
C ARG A 234 20.54 13.28 -23.67
N SER A 235 21.80 13.64 -23.45
CA SER A 235 22.92 13.09 -24.18
C SER A 235 23.16 11.66 -23.68
N GLY A 236 22.69 10.65 -24.41
CA GLY A 236 22.88 9.24 -24.07
C GLY A 236 21.93 8.31 -24.83
N ASN A 237 22.24 7.01 -24.84
CA ASN A 237 21.45 5.95 -25.49
C ASN A 237 20.52 5.21 -24.51
N GLY A 238 20.26 5.77 -23.33
CA GLY A 238 19.45 5.12 -22.30
C GLY A 238 19.27 5.97 -21.05
N GLU A 239 18.26 5.62 -20.26
CA GLU A 239 17.90 6.26 -19.00
C GLU A 239 18.04 5.26 -17.84
N LEU A 240 18.59 5.72 -16.72
CA LEU A 240 18.60 4.97 -15.46
C LEU A 240 17.71 5.72 -14.47
N VAL A 241 16.57 5.13 -14.15
CA VAL A 241 15.69 5.63 -13.08
C VAL A 241 16.06 4.95 -11.77
N VAL A 242 16.37 5.74 -10.75
CA VAL A 242 16.68 5.24 -9.41
C VAL A 242 15.59 5.67 -8.44
N PHE A 243 14.85 4.69 -7.92
CA PHE A 243 13.93 4.90 -6.82
C PHE A 243 14.63 4.56 -5.51
N THR A 244 14.51 5.43 -4.52
CA THR A 244 14.94 5.15 -3.15
C THR A 244 13.71 5.10 -2.25
N GLU A 245 13.44 3.93 -1.68
CA GLU A 245 12.48 3.79 -0.60
C GLU A 245 13.14 4.25 0.71
N ILE A 246 12.66 5.33 1.31
CA ILE A 246 13.21 5.86 2.56
C ILE A 246 12.16 5.73 3.66
N GLY A 247 12.42 4.82 4.59
CA GLY A 247 11.62 4.63 5.80
C GLY A 247 10.48 3.62 5.64
N PHE A 248 9.50 3.70 6.53
CA PHE A 248 8.32 2.85 6.54
C PHE A 248 7.06 3.71 6.48
N ILE A 249 5.98 3.18 5.90
CA ILE A 249 4.66 3.82 5.89
C ILE A 249 4.27 4.25 7.32
N SER A 250 3.76 5.48 7.45
CA SER A 250 3.40 6.12 8.71
C SER A 250 2.43 5.27 9.54
N ARG A 251 2.59 5.30 10.88
CA ARG A 251 1.70 4.61 11.82
C ARG A 251 0.34 5.31 11.85
N LYS A 252 -0.76 4.56 11.80
CA LYS A 252 -2.06 5.04 12.31
C LYS A 252 -1.96 5.04 13.85
N ILE A 253 -1.75 6.21 14.44
CA ILE A 253 -1.78 6.36 15.89
C ILE A 253 -3.26 6.46 16.26
N GLN A 254 -3.79 5.46 16.96
CA GLN A 254 -5.09 5.58 17.60
C GLN A 254 -4.86 6.36 18.90
N GLU A 255 -5.15 7.66 18.88
CA GLU A 255 -5.33 8.43 20.10
C GLU A 255 -6.77 8.19 20.58
N GLU A 256 -6.93 7.59 21.76
CA GLU A 256 -8.18 7.67 22.50
C GLU A 256 -8.32 9.13 22.94
N VAL A 257 -9.18 9.88 22.25
CA VAL A 257 -9.59 11.20 22.73
C VAL A 257 -10.47 10.95 23.95
N ASP A 258 -9.89 11.09 25.14
CA ASP A 258 -10.66 11.12 26.37
C ASP A 258 -11.55 12.36 26.32
N HIS A 259 -12.86 12.16 26.17
CA HIS A 259 -13.85 13.24 26.15
C HIS A 259 -13.95 14.02 27.48
N THR A 260 -13.10 13.72 28.45
CA THR A 260 -12.99 14.44 29.71
C THR A 260 -12.26 15.79 29.58
N ASP A 261 -11.50 16.03 28.49
CA ASP A 261 -10.78 17.30 28.26
C ASP A 261 -11.53 18.31 27.37
N LEU A 262 -12.76 18.00 26.95
CA LEU A 262 -13.67 18.99 26.33
C LEU A 262 -14.56 19.63 27.41
N GLN A 263 -13.93 20.34 28.34
CA GLN A 263 -14.61 21.41 29.07
C GLN A 263 -13.87 22.74 28.90
N ILE A 264 -14.58 23.65 28.23
CA ILE A 264 -14.41 25.11 28.07
C ILE A 264 -13.66 25.54 26.81
#